data_AF-A0A537LZ26-F1
#
_entry.id   AF-A0A537LZ26-F1
#
_cell.length_a   1.000
_cell.length_b   1.000
_cell.length_c   1.000
_cell.angle_alpha   90.00
_cell.angle_beta   90.00
_cell.angle_gamma   90.00
#
_symmetry.space_group_name_H-M   'P 1'
#
loop_
_entity.id
_entity.type
_entity.pdbx_description
1 polymer ?
#
loop_
_entity_poly.entity_id
_entity_poly.type
_entity_poly.pdbx_seq_one_letter_code
_entity_poly.pdbx_strand_id
1 'polypeptide(L)'
;LYAHQTRQELALKVRIPRDDPHVPSVTGVWDGANWHEREAYDLLGIIFDGHPNLRRIMMTDDWVGHPLRKDYVYQDPPWLVEVARERQKDAEGLGLGERS
;
A
#
# COMPACT_ATOMS: atom_id res chain seq x y z
N LEU A 1 18.55 -9.78 4.17
CA LEU A 1 19.55 -10.68 3.53
C LEU A 1 20.14 -11.57 4.62
N TYR A 2 20.15 -12.87 4.42
CA TYR A 2 20.65 -13.81 5.43
C TYR A 2 21.86 -14.58 4.90
N ALA A 3 22.98 -14.48 5.60
CA ALA A 3 24.20 -15.20 5.28
C ALA A 3 24.22 -16.54 6.04
N HIS A 4 23.96 -17.65 5.34
CA HIS A 4 23.83 -18.96 5.96
C HIS A 4 25.13 -19.45 6.64
N GLN A 5 26.28 -19.09 6.08
CA GLN A 5 27.59 -19.54 6.58
C GLN A 5 27.99 -18.85 7.88
N THR A 6 27.68 -17.56 8.02
CA THR A 6 28.01 -16.75 9.21
C THR A 6 26.85 -16.58 10.18
N ARG A 7 25.64 -17.05 9.80
CA ARG A 7 24.36 -16.84 10.52
C ARG A 7 24.09 -15.35 10.84
N GLN A 8 24.47 -14.47 9.92
CA GLN A 8 24.26 -13.03 10.05
C GLN A 8 23.10 -12.56 9.18
N GLU A 9 22.35 -11.59 9.69
CA GLU A 9 21.30 -10.90 8.96
C GLU A 9 21.71 -9.46 8.67
N LEU A 10 21.46 -9.03 7.44
CA LEU A 10 21.67 -7.66 6.98
C LEU A 10 20.37 -7.09 6.42
N ALA A 11 20.01 -5.90 6.88
CA ALA A 11 18.91 -5.10 6.33
C ALA A 11 19.48 -3.83 5.70
N LEU A 12 19.18 -3.61 4.42
CA LEU A 12 19.51 -2.37 3.72
C LEU A 12 18.27 -1.47 3.72
N LYS A 13 18.44 -0.22 4.15
CA LYS A 13 17.38 0.79 4.12
C LYS A 13 17.83 1.95 3.25
N VAL A 14 17.00 2.30 2.27
CA VAL A 14 17.24 3.42 1.36
C VAL A 14 16.14 4.45 1.59
N ARG A 15 16.53 5.73 1.61
CA ARG A 15 15.58 6.84 1.62
C ARG A 15 15.41 7.33 0.20
N ILE A 16 14.16 7.52 -0.21
CA ILE A 16 13.79 8.00 -1.54
C ILE A 16 12.92 9.25 -1.41
N PRO A 17 13.01 10.20 -2.36
CA PRO A 17 12.12 11.36 -2.39
C PRO A 17 10.69 10.90 -2.71
N ARG A 18 9.70 11.63 -2.17
CA ARG A 18 8.28 11.27 -2.32
C ARG A 18 7.73 11.61 -3.70
N ASP A 19 8.25 12.67 -4.29
CA ASP A 19 7.79 13.22 -5.58
C ASP A 19 8.33 12.42 -6.76
N ASP A 20 9.47 11.75 -6.59
CA ASP A 20 10.15 10.96 -7.62
C ASP A 20 10.76 9.66 -7.04
N PRO A 21 9.92 8.71 -6.57
CA PRO A 21 10.38 7.55 -5.80
C PRO A 21 10.96 6.43 -6.68
N HIS A 22 12.14 6.67 -7.26
CA HIS A 22 12.86 5.70 -8.08
C HIS A 22 13.95 4.95 -7.30
N VAL A 23 14.06 3.64 -7.56
CA VAL A 23 15.09 2.75 -6.99
C VAL A 23 15.53 1.74 -8.06
N PRO A 24 16.82 1.39 -8.16
CA PRO A 24 17.25 0.29 -9.02
C PRO A 24 16.65 -1.05 -8.58
N SER A 25 16.12 -1.84 -9.53
CA SER A 25 15.65 -3.20 -9.27
C SER A 25 16.80 -4.12 -8.85
N VAL A 26 16.55 -5.01 -7.90
CA VAL A 26 17.48 -6.08 -7.50
C VAL A 26 17.06 -7.44 -8.05
N THR A 27 16.04 -7.49 -8.93
CA THR A 27 15.63 -8.72 -9.61
C THR A 27 16.74 -9.38 -10.41
N GLY A 28 17.65 -8.60 -11.00
CA GLY A 28 18.82 -9.15 -11.70
C GLY A 28 19.84 -9.87 -10.80
N VAL A 29 19.75 -9.69 -9.48
CA VAL A 29 20.57 -10.39 -8.48
C VAL A 29 19.78 -11.51 -7.80
N TRP A 30 18.52 -11.24 -7.47
CA TRP A 30 17.61 -12.17 -6.82
C TRP A 30 16.26 -12.23 -7.54
N ASP A 31 16.00 -13.33 -8.26
CA ASP A 31 14.72 -13.52 -8.97
C ASP A 31 13.50 -13.43 -8.03
N GLY A 32 13.66 -13.83 -6.77
CA GLY A 32 12.62 -13.75 -5.74
C GLY A 32 12.19 -12.31 -5.40
N ALA A 33 12.98 -11.30 -5.75
CA ALA A 33 12.63 -9.90 -5.53
C ALA A 33 11.50 -9.41 -6.45
N ASN A 34 11.21 -10.13 -7.56
CA ASN A 34 10.21 -9.72 -8.55
C ASN A 34 8.82 -9.48 -7.93
N TRP A 35 8.36 -10.39 -7.06
CA TRP A 35 7.07 -10.24 -6.40
C TRP A 35 7.06 -9.04 -5.44
N HIS A 36 8.10 -8.92 -4.61
CA HIS A 36 8.21 -7.87 -3.60
C HIS A 36 8.33 -6.47 -4.21
N GLU A 37 9.07 -6.32 -5.31
CA GLU A 37 9.18 -5.05 -6.02
C GLU A 37 7.85 -4.65 -6.67
N ARG A 38 7.11 -5.60 -7.25
CA ARG A 38 5.78 -5.35 -7.81
C ARG A 38 4.74 -5.02 -6.74
N GLU A 39 4.79 -5.66 -5.58
CA GLU A 39 3.95 -5.33 -4.43
C GLU A 39 4.21 -3.89 -3.94
N ALA A 40 5.49 -3.52 -3.78
CA ALA A 40 5.87 -2.16 -3.38
C ALA A 40 5.48 -1.11 -4.44
N TYR A 41 5.59 -1.43 -5.72
CA TYR A 41 5.09 -0.59 -6.80
C TYR A 41 3.58 -0.38 -6.71
N ASP A 42 2.81 -1.45 -6.53
CA ASP A 42 1.34 -1.38 -6.51
C ASP A 42 0.81 -0.64 -5.28
N LEU A 43 1.32 -0.97 -4.09
CA LEU A 43 0.77 -0.47 -2.84
C LEU A 43 1.38 0.86 -2.37
N LEU A 44 2.64 1.13 -2.69
CA LEU A 44 3.38 2.34 -2.27
C LEU A 44 3.77 3.25 -3.43
N GLY A 45 3.69 2.80 -4.68
CA GLY A 45 4.04 3.61 -5.85
C GLY A 45 5.53 3.88 -5.97
N ILE A 46 6.37 2.93 -5.58
CA ILE A 46 7.83 3.00 -5.76
C ILE A 46 8.16 2.42 -7.14
N ILE A 47 8.92 3.16 -7.94
CA ILE A 47 9.30 2.74 -9.30
C ILE A 47 10.65 2.03 -9.23
N PHE A 48 10.69 0.79 -9.73
CA PHE A 48 11.90 -0.02 -9.78
C PHE A 48 12.50 -0.01 -11.18
N ASP A 49 13.60 0.73 -11.36
CA ASP A 49 14.28 0.87 -12.64
C ASP A 49 14.97 -0.43 -13.05
N GLY A 50 14.74 -0.87 -14.29
CA GLY A 50 15.32 -2.12 -14.82
C GLY A 50 14.55 -3.39 -14.45
N HIS A 51 13.37 -3.28 -13.82
CA HIS A 51 12.54 -4.44 -13.51
C HIS A 51 11.90 -5.04 -14.79
N PRO A 52 11.92 -6.38 -14.99
CA PRO A 52 11.50 -7.01 -16.25
C PRO A 52 10.00 -6.89 -16.56
N ASN A 53 9.13 -6.81 -15.54
CA ASN A 53 7.69 -6.68 -15.73
C ASN A 53 7.04 -5.94 -14.55
N LEU A 54 7.22 -4.62 -14.49
CA LEU A 54 6.67 -3.80 -13.42
C LEU A 54 5.19 -3.50 -13.72
N ARG A 55 4.31 -4.31 -13.15
CA ARG A 55 2.85 -4.17 -13.26
C ARG A 55 2.19 -4.50 -11.91
N ARG A 56 1.00 -3.94 -11.71
CA ARG A 56 0.15 -4.19 -10.53
C ARG A 56 -0.19 -5.67 -10.37
N ILE A 57 -0.40 -6.09 -9.12
CA ILE A 57 -0.66 -7.50 -8.76
C ILE A 57 -1.75 -7.67 -7.71
N MET A 58 -1.88 -6.71 -6.80
CA MET A 58 -2.85 -6.73 -5.71
C MET A 58 -4.10 -5.95 -6.11
N MET A 59 -3.91 -4.78 -6.73
CA MET A 59 -5.00 -3.91 -7.15
C MET A 59 -5.42 -4.21 -8.57
N THR A 60 -6.67 -3.90 -8.89
CA THR A 60 -7.20 -3.97 -10.24
C THR A 60 -6.53 -2.93 -11.15
N ASP A 61 -6.51 -3.19 -12.45
CA ASP A 61 -5.81 -2.35 -13.43
C ASP A 61 -6.39 -0.93 -13.52
N ASP A 62 -7.65 -0.75 -13.15
CA ASP A 62 -8.37 0.53 -13.12
C ASP A 62 -8.19 1.32 -11.81
N TRP A 63 -7.50 0.74 -10.82
CA TRP A 63 -7.33 1.40 -9.53
C TRP A 63 -6.48 2.67 -9.63
N VAL A 64 -6.90 3.75 -8.98
CA VAL A 64 -6.17 5.02 -9.00
C VAL A 64 -5.48 5.24 -7.65
N GLY A 65 -4.16 5.49 -7.70
CA GLY A 65 -3.35 5.74 -6.51
C GLY A 65 -2.74 4.47 -5.91
N HIS A 66 -2.27 4.61 -4.66
CA HIS A 66 -1.44 3.64 -3.93
C HIS A 66 -1.91 3.56 -2.46
N PRO A 67 -2.65 2.51 -2.06
CA PRO A 67 -3.42 2.50 -0.82
C PRO A 67 -2.60 2.54 0.47
N LEU A 68 -1.33 2.10 0.45
CA LEU A 68 -0.47 2.16 1.64
C LEU A 68 0.23 3.51 1.82
N ARG A 69 0.02 4.48 0.94
CA ARG A 69 0.51 5.84 1.14
C ARG A 69 -0.33 6.58 2.18
N LYS A 70 0.32 7.34 3.06
CA LYS A 70 -0.37 8.09 4.13
C LYS A 70 -1.30 9.20 3.65
N ASP A 71 -1.08 9.71 2.44
CA ASP A 71 -1.91 10.71 1.76
C ASP A 71 -3.05 10.08 0.95
N TYR A 72 -3.14 8.76 0.91
CA TYR A 72 -4.21 8.09 0.20
C TYR A 72 -5.54 8.29 0.94
N VAL A 73 -6.47 8.98 0.28
CA VAL A 73 -7.84 9.14 0.76
C VAL A 73 -8.67 8.01 0.17
N TYR A 74 -9.04 7.06 1.02
CA TYR A 74 -10.01 6.04 0.63
C TYR A 74 -11.37 6.72 0.45
N GLN A 75 -11.91 6.65 -0.78
CA GLN A 75 -13.28 7.06 -1.02
C GLN A 75 -14.20 5.92 -0.64
N ASP A 76 -14.95 6.11 0.43
CA ASP A 76 -15.98 5.16 0.81
C ASP A 76 -16.97 5.00 -0.35
N PRO A 77 -17.31 3.76 -0.72
CA PRO A 77 -18.28 3.56 -1.78
C PRO A 77 -19.64 4.14 -1.35
N PRO A 78 -20.45 4.69 -2.27
CA PRO A 78 -21.67 5.42 -1.92
C PRO A 78 -22.62 4.67 -0.97
N TRP A 79 -22.76 3.35 -1.16
CA TRP A 79 -23.61 2.50 -0.33
C TRP A 79 -23.15 2.45 1.14
N LEU A 80 -21.84 2.51 1.41
CA LEU A 80 -21.31 2.52 2.78
C LEU A 80 -21.65 3.85 3.48
N VAL A 81 -21.57 4.96 2.73
CA VAL A 81 -21.93 6.29 3.21
C VAL A 81 -23.42 6.36 3.55
N GLU A 82 -24.27 5.75 2.72
CA GLU A 82 -25.71 5.64 2.95
C GLU A 82 -26.03 4.84 4.22
N VAL A 83 -25.44 3.65 4.39
CA VAL A 83 -25.63 2.82 5.59
C VAL A 83 -25.15 3.52 6.85
N ALA A 84 -24.01 4.23 6.79
CA ALA A 84 -23.50 4.99 7.94
C ALA A 84 -24.46 6.13 8.33
N ARG A 85 -25.03 6.83 7.34
CA ARG A 85 -26.01 7.90 7.56
C ARG A 85 -27.31 7.36 8.17
N GLU A 86 -27.80 6.22 7.72
CA GLU A 86 -28.99 5.57 8.29
C GLU A 86 -28.76 5.18 9.75
N ARG A 87 -27.65 4.52 10.05
CA ARG A 87 -27.28 4.15 11.44
C ARG A 87 -27.15 5.35 12.37
N GLN A 88 -26.64 6.47 11.88
CA GLN A 88 -26.52 7.69 12.67
C GLN A 88 -27.88 8.31 12.99
N LYS A 89 -28.81 8.32 12.02
CA LYS A 89 -30.21 8.74 12.26
C LYS A 89 -30.91 7.84 13.27
N ASP A 90 -30.68 6.53 13.20
CA ASP A 90 -31.27 5.57 14.16
C ASP A 90 -30.71 5.80 15.58
N ALA A 91 -29.40 6.04 15.72
CA ALA A 91 -28.77 6.33 17.01
C ALA A 91 -29.26 7.65 17.63
N GLU A 92 -29.44 8.69 16.80
CA GLU A 92 -29.99 9.98 17.21
C GLU A 92 -31.48 9.87 17.58
N GLY A 93 -32.26 9.09 16.83
CA GLY A 93 -33.67 8.81 17.12
C GLY A 93 -33.90 7.96 18.37
N LEU A 94 -32.91 7.15 18.77
CA LEU A 94 -32.93 6.34 19.99
C LEU A 94 -32.48 7.10 21.25
N GLY A 95 -32.11 8.39 21.15
CA GLY A 95 -31.78 9.23 22.32
C GLY A 95 -30.56 8.77 23.12
N LEU A 96 -29.64 8.03 22.51
CA LEU A 96 -28.44 7.48 23.16
C LEU A 96 -27.28 8.48 23.30
N GLY A 97 -27.50 9.76 22.96
CA GLY A 97 -26.48 10.81 22.91
C GLY A 97 -26.21 11.56 24.22
N GLU A 98 -26.99 11.35 25.29
CA GLU A 98 -26.79 12.03 26.57
C GLU A 98 -26.46 11.03 27.69
N ARG A 99 -25.18 10.61 27.79
CA ARG A 99 -24.61 10.21 29.08
C ARG A 99 -23.17 10.70 29.22
N SER A 100 -23.04 11.66 30.14
CA SER A 100 -21.87 12.37 30.71
C SER A 100 -21.32 13.58 29.98
#